data_AF-A0A7I7Z3D3-F1
#
_entry.id   AF-A0A7I7Z3D3-F1
#
_cell.length_a   1.000
_cell.length_b   1.000
_cell.length_c   1.000
_cell.angle_alpha   90.00
_cell.angle_beta   90.00
_cell.angle_gamma   90.00
#
_symmetry.space_group_name_H-M   'P 1'
#
loop_
_entity.id
_entity.type
_entity.pdbx_description
1 polymer ?
#
loop_
_entity_poly.entity_id
_entity_poly.type
_entity_poly.pdbx_seq_one_letter_code
_entity_poly.pdbx_strand_id
1 'polypeptide(L)'
;MFVGLEAASSESGAAWEGFLRGLGERGLACPLLVISDGAPGLIGAVETTMGAALRQRCLIHRARNILAKVPKNAQADVKADYWAVFDLPADVEPGIAAVKLAQNRTDAFAKRWRDSYPAAVRALLDDRDSLTVYLRFPREHWPRARHSNFIERTFGETRRRVKVIGRLPGEYSCLTLVWAVLDRASAGWRGFTMTPAGLRLLADLRRSLHDPPTELPQRNPQNHTETGLVPTEPVSATA
;
A
#
# COMPACT_ATOMS: atom_id res chain seq x y z
N MET A 1 -0.46 -7.98 -13.16
CA MET A 1 -1.73 -8.63 -12.78
C MET A 1 -2.44 -7.71 -11.79
N PHE A 2 -3.67 -7.33 -12.12
CA PHE A 2 -4.61 -6.68 -11.23
C PHE A 2 -5.44 -7.76 -10.54
N VAL A 3 -5.63 -7.68 -9.21
CA VAL A 3 -6.13 -8.83 -8.39
C VAL A 3 -7.49 -8.59 -7.73
N GLY A 4 -7.95 -7.34 -7.64
CA GLY A 4 -9.24 -7.04 -7.03
C GLY A 4 -9.53 -5.55 -6.90
N LEU A 5 -10.82 -5.22 -6.91
CA LEU A 5 -11.41 -3.92 -6.63
C LEU A 5 -12.74 -4.19 -5.92
N GLU A 6 -13.04 -3.39 -4.90
CA GLU A 6 -14.29 -3.46 -4.16
C GLU A 6 -14.71 -2.03 -3.81
N ALA A 7 -16.02 -1.78 -3.81
CA ALA A 7 -16.56 -0.54 -3.28
C ALA A 7 -16.75 -0.68 -1.77
N ALA A 8 -16.48 0.39 -1.04
CA ALA A 8 -16.71 0.46 0.38
C ALA A 8 -17.33 1.81 0.75
N SER A 9 -18.26 1.79 1.70
CA SER A 9 -18.88 3.00 2.25
C SER A 9 -17.96 3.76 3.22
N SER A 10 -16.90 3.11 3.71
CA SER A 10 -15.87 3.70 4.57
C SER A 10 -14.55 2.93 4.48
N GLU A 11 -13.44 3.60 4.79
CA GLU A 11 -12.11 2.98 4.93
C GLU A 11 -11.92 2.34 6.32
N SER A 12 -12.94 1.64 6.82
CA SER A 12 -12.88 0.97 8.12
C SER A 12 -11.98 -0.26 8.09
N GLY A 13 -11.44 -0.66 9.26
CA GLY A 13 -10.65 -1.89 9.37
C GLY A 13 -11.44 -3.13 8.92
N ALA A 14 -12.73 -3.22 9.27
CA ALA A 14 -13.61 -4.31 8.86
C ALA A 14 -13.80 -4.38 7.33
N ALA A 15 -13.93 -3.24 6.66
CA ALA A 15 -14.02 -3.21 5.20
C ALA A 15 -12.72 -3.73 4.54
N TRP A 16 -11.56 -3.31 5.04
CA TRP A 16 -10.27 -3.79 4.56
C TRP A 16 -10.07 -5.29 4.83
N GLU A 17 -10.41 -5.77 6.03
CA GLU A 17 -10.32 -7.20 6.36
C GLU A 17 -11.22 -8.04 5.45
N GLY A 18 -12.46 -7.60 5.21
CA GLY A 18 -13.38 -8.26 4.29
C GLY A 18 -12.79 -8.39 2.89
N PHE A 19 -12.25 -7.29 2.34
CA PHE A 19 -11.61 -7.28 1.04
C PHE A 19 -10.40 -8.23 0.96
N LEU A 20 -9.50 -8.18 1.95
CA LEU A 20 -8.29 -9.02 1.97
C LEU A 20 -8.63 -10.51 2.15
N ARG A 21 -9.61 -10.85 2.99
CA ARG A 21 -10.11 -12.24 3.10
C ARG A 21 -10.71 -12.72 1.80
N GLY A 22 -11.52 -11.87 1.13
CA GLY A 22 -12.09 -12.20 -0.17
C GLY A 22 -11.04 -12.45 -1.25
N LEU A 23 -9.86 -11.81 -1.19
CA LEU A 23 -8.74 -12.17 -2.06
C LEU A 23 -8.19 -13.56 -1.75
N GLY A 24 -8.11 -13.93 -0.47
CA GLY A 24 -7.70 -15.26 -0.03
C GLY A 24 -8.62 -16.38 -0.50
N GLU A 25 -9.92 -16.16 -0.43
CA GLU A 25 -10.94 -17.09 -0.96
C GLU A 25 -10.79 -17.35 -2.46
N ARG A 26 -10.27 -16.37 -3.19
CA ARG A 26 -9.96 -16.50 -4.62
C ARG A 26 -8.58 -17.11 -4.88
N GLY A 27 -7.90 -17.60 -3.85
CA GLY A 27 -6.61 -18.29 -3.94
C GLY A 27 -5.38 -17.39 -3.82
N LEU A 28 -5.52 -16.14 -3.35
CA LEU A 28 -4.34 -15.30 -3.09
C LEU A 28 -3.59 -15.81 -1.84
N ALA A 29 -2.36 -16.26 -2.03
CA ALA A 29 -1.45 -16.56 -0.92
C ALA A 29 -0.91 -15.28 -0.28
N CYS A 30 -0.48 -15.36 0.99
CA CYS A 30 0.13 -14.22 1.68
C CYS A 30 1.40 -13.75 0.91
N PRO A 31 1.47 -12.47 0.51
CA PRO A 31 2.62 -11.95 -0.24
C PRO A 31 3.84 -11.74 0.67
N LEU A 32 5.03 -11.62 0.08
CA LEU A 32 6.25 -11.25 0.83
C LEU A 32 6.23 -9.79 1.32
N LEU A 33 5.55 -8.91 0.59
CA LEU A 33 5.56 -7.47 0.83
C LEU A 33 4.18 -6.87 0.53
N VAL A 34 3.67 -6.09 1.47
CA VAL A 34 2.50 -5.22 1.29
C VAL A 34 2.95 -3.77 1.42
N ILE A 35 2.68 -2.95 0.40
CA ILE A 35 2.98 -1.52 0.40
C ILE A 35 1.68 -0.73 0.47
N SER A 36 1.47 0.05 1.53
CA SER A 36 0.28 0.91 1.71
C SER A 36 0.66 2.35 2.04
N ASP A 37 -0.29 3.29 1.96
CA ASP A 37 -0.09 4.71 2.28
C ASP A 37 0.05 4.99 3.78
N GLY A 38 -0.28 4.01 4.63
CA GLY A 38 -0.23 4.07 6.07
C GLY A 38 -1.58 4.33 6.74
N ALA A 39 -2.70 4.10 6.05
CA ALA A 39 -4.04 4.12 6.66
C ALA A 39 -4.14 3.07 7.80
N PRO A 40 -4.48 3.47 9.05
CA PRO A 40 -4.51 2.55 10.19
C PRO A 40 -5.43 1.34 10.00
N GLY A 41 -6.59 1.54 9.37
CA GLY A 41 -7.54 0.44 9.09
C GLY A 41 -6.95 -0.63 8.17
N LEU A 42 -6.21 -0.22 7.13
CA LEU A 42 -5.54 -1.15 6.22
C LEU A 42 -4.32 -1.80 6.88
N ILE A 43 -3.56 -1.06 7.71
CA ILE A 43 -2.45 -1.65 8.47
C ILE A 43 -2.96 -2.77 9.37
N GLY A 44 -4.00 -2.51 10.17
CA GLY A 44 -4.58 -3.52 11.04
C GLY A 44 -5.12 -4.72 10.26
N ALA A 45 -5.82 -4.48 9.15
CA ALA A 45 -6.34 -5.56 8.32
C ALA A 45 -5.23 -6.44 7.71
N VAL A 46 -4.11 -5.84 7.28
CA VAL A 46 -2.94 -6.56 6.77
C VAL A 46 -2.27 -7.36 7.89
N GLU A 47 -2.13 -6.81 9.08
CA GLU A 47 -1.54 -7.52 10.23
C GLU A 47 -2.42 -8.72 10.64
N THR A 48 -3.75 -8.57 10.59
CA THR A 48 -4.71 -9.65 10.88
C THR A 48 -4.73 -10.74 9.80
N THR A 49 -4.73 -10.36 8.52
CA THR A 49 -4.97 -11.32 7.41
C THR A 49 -3.69 -11.81 6.74
N MET A 50 -2.64 -10.97 6.72
CA MET A 50 -1.36 -11.17 6.04
C MET A 50 -0.19 -11.04 7.02
N GLY A 51 -0.32 -11.49 8.26
CA GLY A 51 0.67 -11.25 9.33
C GLY A 51 2.11 -11.73 9.02
N ALA A 52 2.27 -12.69 8.11
CA ALA A 52 3.59 -13.14 7.64
C ALA A 52 4.22 -12.21 6.59
N ALA A 53 3.43 -11.37 5.91
CA ALA A 53 3.92 -10.42 4.93
C ALA A 53 4.71 -9.30 5.61
N LEU A 54 5.80 -8.87 4.99
CA LEU A 54 6.45 -7.65 5.42
C LEU A 54 5.59 -6.45 5.04
N ARG A 55 5.41 -5.52 5.97
CA ARG A 55 4.67 -4.29 5.73
C ARG A 55 5.62 -3.14 5.44
N GLN A 56 5.36 -2.43 4.34
CA GLN A 56 6.05 -1.20 3.99
C GLN A 56 5.07 -0.04 3.88
N ARG A 57 5.46 1.10 4.43
CA ARG A 57 4.76 2.35 4.21
C ARG A 57 5.27 3.02 2.93
N CYS A 58 4.37 3.61 2.17
CA CYS A 58 4.69 4.29 0.93
C CYS A 58 5.58 5.52 1.21
N LEU A 59 6.82 5.50 0.70
CA LEU A 59 7.79 6.57 0.89
C LEU A 59 7.29 7.91 0.30
N ILE A 60 6.48 7.89 -0.76
CA ILE A 60 5.91 9.11 -1.35
C ILE A 60 4.87 9.74 -0.40
N HIS A 61 3.98 8.94 0.17
CA HIS A 61 3.01 9.42 1.15
C HIS A 61 3.71 9.89 2.44
N ARG A 62 4.76 9.20 2.89
CA ARG A 62 5.58 9.68 4.01
C ARG A 62 6.26 11.02 3.70
N ALA A 63 6.84 11.19 2.51
CA ALA A 63 7.40 12.48 2.08
C ALA A 63 6.35 13.60 2.11
N ARG A 64 5.14 13.37 1.57
CA ARG A 64 4.03 14.34 1.61
C ARG A 64 3.67 14.71 3.04
N ASN A 65 3.56 13.73 3.94
CA ASN A 65 3.23 13.94 5.35
C ASN A 65 4.30 14.75 6.11
N ILE A 66 5.57 14.56 5.76
CA ILE A 66 6.69 15.32 6.33
C ILE A 66 6.65 16.76 5.80
N LEU A 67 6.57 16.94 4.48
CA LEU A 67 6.62 18.26 3.85
C LEU A 67 5.42 19.14 4.21
N ALA A 68 4.25 18.55 4.48
CA ALA A 68 3.09 19.29 4.98
C ALA A 68 3.33 19.97 6.35
N LYS A 69 4.38 19.56 7.08
CA LYS A 69 4.78 20.10 8.39
C LYS A 69 5.98 21.04 8.31
N VAL A 70 6.39 21.41 7.10
CA VAL A 70 7.58 22.22 6.81
C VAL A 70 7.15 23.46 6.00
N PRO A 71 7.63 24.67 6.35
CA PRO A 71 7.30 25.88 5.59
C PRO A 71 7.88 25.81 4.17
N LYS A 72 7.18 26.43 3.20
CA LYS A 72 7.48 26.28 1.76
C LYS A 72 8.93 26.56 1.39
N ASN A 73 9.56 27.55 2.02
CA ASN A 73 10.95 27.94 1.77
C ASN A 73 11.98 26.86 2.15
N ALA A 74 11.66 25.97 3.10
CA ALA A 74 12.56 24.90 3.54
C ALA A 74 12.19 23.51 2.97
N GLN A 75 11.06 23.39 2.27
CA GLN A 75 10.60 22.10 1.75
C GLN A 75 11.58 21.49 0.75
N ALA A 76 12.30 22.30 -0.04
CA ALA A 76 13.29 21.79 -0.99
C ALA A 76 14.43 21.04 -0.28
N ASP A 77 15.01 21.64 0.74
CA ASP A 77 16.13 21.06 1.51
C ASP A 77 15.68 19.83 2.30
N VAL A 78 14.55 19.91 2.99
CA VAL A 78 14.00 18.77 3.75
C VAL A 78 13.67 17.61 2.81
N LYS A 79 13.12 17.88 1.63
CA LYS A 79 12.82 16.85 0.63
C LYS A 79 14.10 16.19 0.10
N ALA A 80 15.13 16.98 -0.20
CA ALA A 80 16.42 16.46 -0.66
C ALA A 80 17.04 15.53 0.37
N ASP A 81 17.12 15.97 1.63
CA ASP A 81 17.64 15.16 2.73
C ASP A 81 16.80 13.89 2.98
N TYR A 82 15.48 13.99 2.87
CA TYR A 82 14.60 12.83 3.02
C TYR A 82 14.89 11.75 1.97
N TRP A 83 15.09 12.13 0.70
CA TRP A 83 15.42 11.15 -0.34
C TRP A 83 16.85 10.61 -0.22
N ALA A 84 17.79 11.43 0.25
CA ALA A 84 19.17 11.00 0.51
C ALA A 84 19.28 9.85 1.53
N VAL A 85 18.30 9.72 2.44
CA VAL A 85 18.19 8.55 3.33
C VAL A 85 18.16 7.23 2.54
N PHE A 86 17.47 7.22 1.40
CA PHE A 86 17.17 6.03 0.62
C PHE A 86 18.04 5.85 -0.63
N ASP A 87 18.87 6.84 -0.97
CA ASP A 87 19.80 6.79 -2.09
C ASP A 87 21.11 6.07 -1.68
N LEU A 88 21.01 4.74 -1.54
CA LEU A 88 22.10 3.87 -1.11
C LEU A 88 23.12 3.65 -2.27
N PRO A 89 24.43 3.61 -1.96
CA PRO A 89 25.49 3.34 -2.94
C PRO A 89 25.29 2.04 -3.74
N ALA A 90 25.91 1.98 -4.93
CA ALA A 90 25.74 0.90 -5.90
C ALA A 90 26.18 -0.49 -5.38
N ASP A 91 27.21 -0.49 -4.55
CA ASP A 91 27.87 -1.63 -3.92
C ASP A 91 27.16 -2.14 -2.65
N VAL A 92 26.11 -1.46 -2.19
CA VAL A 92 25.34 -1.94 -1.05
C VAL A 92 24.40 -3.08 -1.48
N GLU A 93 24.69 -4.27 -0.97
CA GLU A 93 23.89 -5.47 -1.18
C GLU A 93 22.55 -5.44 -0.42
N PRO A 94 21.49 -6.07 -0.95
CA PRO A 94 20.24 -6.26 -0.24
C PRO A 94 20.37 -6.99 1.09
N GLY A 95 19.51 -6.62 2.05
CA GLY A 95 19.39 -7.29 3.34
C GLY A 95 19.46 -6.34 4.53
N ILE A 96 19.74 -6.92 5.70
CA ILE A 96 19.70 -6.21 6.99
C ILE A 96 20.77 -5.11 7.08
N ALA A 97 21.92 -5.28 6.45
CA ALA A 97 22.96 -4.25 6.41
C ALA A 97 22.50 -2.98 5.68
N ALA A 98 21.82 -3.13 4.53
CA ALA A 98 21.23 -2.02 3.80
C ALA A 98 20.14 -1.30 4.62
N VAL A 99 19.28 -2.07 5.30
CA VAL A 99 18.28 -1.54 6.24
C VAL A 99 18.95 -0.69 7.32
N LYS A 100 19.98 -1.23 7.99
CA LYS A 100 20.71 -0.53 9.05
C LYS A 100 21.36 0.76 8.55
N LEU A 101 21.93 0.75 7.35
CA LEU A 101 22.50 1.95 6.73
C LEU A 101 21.44 3.04 6.53
N ALA A 102 20.26 2.69 6.00
CA ALA A 102 19.16 3.64 5.82
C ALA A 102 18.61 4.15 7.16
N GLN A 103 18.54 3.30 8.19
CA GLN A 103 18.14 3.72 9.54
C GLN A 103 19.14 4.70 10.16
N ASN A 104 20.45 4.46 10.02
CA ASN A 104 21.47 5.42 10.47
C ASN A 104 21.36 6.78 9.75
N ARG A 105 21.03 6.78 8.45
CA ARG A 105 20.77 8.03 7.70
C ARG A 105 19.48 8.71 8.15
N THR A 106 18.47 7.94 8.54
CA THR A 106 17.23 8.46 9.16
C THR A 106 17.54 9.17 10.47
N ASP A 107 18.44 8.62 11.29
CA ASP A 107 18.90 9.25 12.54
C ASP A 107 19.66 10.56 12.26
N ALA A 108 20.48 10.60 11.21
CA ALA A 108 21.16 11.83 10.77
C ALA A 108 20.17 12.90 10.30
N PHE A 109 19.16 12.53 9.50
CA PHE A 109 18.05 13.43 9.14
C PHE A 109 17.35 13.96 10.38
N ALA A 110 16.99 13.06 11.31
CA ALA A 110 16.29 13.42 12.53
C ALA A 110 17.13 14.41 13.37
N LYS A 111 18.44 14.18 13.51
CA LYS A 111 19.36 15.07 14.22
C LYS A 111 19.41 16.46 13.57
N ARG A 112 19.47 16.55 12.24
CA ARG A 112 19.54 17.82 11.52
C ARG A 112 18.27 18.66 11.67
N TRP A 113 17.10 18.04 11.60
CA TRP A 113 15.82 18.75 11.50
C TRP A 113 15.00 18.76 12.81
N ARG A 114 15.50 18.17 13.90
CA ARG A 114 14.76 18.03 15.17
C ARG A 114 14.33 19.36 15.75
N ASP A 115 15.23 20.33 15.80
CA ASP A 115 14.98 21.60 16.49
C ASP A 115 14.14 22.55 15.63
N SER A 116 14.39 22.56 14.32
CA SER A 116 13.64 23.40 13.37
C SER A 116 12.25 22.87 13.08
N TYR A 117 12.11 21.55 12.87
CA TYR A 117 10.87 20.91 12.39
C TYR A 117 10.52 19.64 13.20
N PRO A 118 10.29 19.75 14.52
CA PRO A 118 10.06 18.59 15.39
C PRO A 118 8.84 17.76 14.97
N ALA A 119 7.80 18.40 14.41
CA ALA A 119 6.62 17.69 13.90
C ALA A 119 6.93 16.86 12.64
N ALA A 120 7.80 17.35 11.76
CA ALA A 120 8.24 16.64 10.57
C ALA A 120 9.11 15.43 10.94
N VAL A 121 10.02 15.60 11.92
CA VAL A 121 10.84 14.50 12.45
C VAL A 121 9.98 13.45 13.17
N ARG A 122 9.01 13.84 14.00
CA ARG A 122 8.04 12.89 14.58
C ARG A 122 7.32 12.10 13.50
N ALA A 123 6.88 12.78 12.43
CA ALA A 123 6.23 12.11 11.31
C ALA A 123 7.16 11.17 10.54
N LEU A 124 8.48 11.38 10.51
CA LEU A 124 9.44 10.44 9.91
C LEU A 124 9.68 9.23 10.81
N LEU A 125 9.86 9.47 12.11
CA LEU A 125 10.20 8.44 13.10
C LEU A 125 9.01 7.52 13.42
N ASP A 126 7.79 8.03 13.30
CA ASP A 126 6.57 7.25 13.31
C ASP A 126 6.65 6.11 12.28
N ASP A 127 6.58 4.87 12.75
CA ASP A 127 6.65 3.67 11.92
C ASP A 127 7.85 3.68 10.93
N ARG A 128 9.03 4.10 11.42
CA ARG A 128 10.23 4.26 10.55
C ARG A 128 10.73 2.94 9.96
N ASP A 129 10.54 1.82 10.66
CA ASP A 129 11.06 0.53 10.22
C ASP A 129 10.41 0.11 8.89
N SER A 130 9.11 0.40 8.73
CA SER A 130 8.36 0.12 7.50
C SER A 130 8.86 0.91 6.29
N LEU A 131 9.63 1.98 6.45
CA LEU A 131 10.17 2.78 5.33
C LEU A 131 11.35 2.11 4.63
N THR A 132 11.97 1.11 5.27
CA THR A 132 13.23 0.50 4.80
C THR A 132 13.10 -0.96 4.41
N VAL A 133 11.89 -1.54 4.53
CA VAL A 133 11.64 -2.96 4.32
C VAL A 133 12.02 -3.46 2.92
N TYR A 134 11.75 -2.69 1.85
CA TYR A 134 12.14 -3.08 0.49
C TYR A 134 13.64 -3.31 0.32
N LEU A 135 14.51 -2.78 1.20
CA LEU A 135 15.96 -2.98 1.11
C LEU A 135 16.36 -4.44 1.38
N ARG A 136 15.45 -5.25 1.93
CA ARG A 136 15.61 -6.71 2.04
C ARG A 136 15.39 -7.44 0.72
N PHE A 137 14.76 -6.81 -0.26
CA PHE A 137 14.41 -7.38 -1.57
C PHE A 137 15.51 -7.14 -2.60
N PRO A 138 15.52 -7.87 -3.74
CA PRO A 138 16.54 -7.70 -4.77
C PRO A 138 16.71 -6.24 -5.20
N ARG A 139 17.96 -5.83 -5.46
CA ARG A 139 18.31 -4.43 -5.73
C ARG A 139 17.57 -3.85 -6.94
N GLU A 140 17.31 -4.69 -7.94
CA GLU A 140 16.56 -4.35 -9.15
C GLU A 140 15.09 -3.98 -8.84
N HIS A 141 14.57 -4.35 -7.66
CA HIS A 141 13.19 -4.07 -7.26
C HIS A 141 13.05 -2.72 -6.56
N TRP A 142 14.13 -2.19 -5.98
CA TRP A 142 14.13 -0.99 -5.16
C TRP A 142 13.55 0.25 -5.86
N PRO A 143 13.91 0.57 -7.13
CA PRO A 143 13.39 1.77 -7.80
C PRO A 143 11.86 1.74 -7.94
N ARG A 144 11.29 0.54 -8.07
CA ARG A 144 9.85 0.35 -8.24
C ARG A 144 9.12 0.23 -6.91
N ALA A 145 9.73 -0.37 -5.89
CA ALA A 145 9.16 -0.45 -4.55
C ALA A 145 9.13 0.93 -3.85
N ARG A 146 10.10 1.81 -4.11
CA ARG A 146 10.20 3.13 -3.47
C ARG A 146 9.22 4.18 -4.01
N HIS A 147 8.69 3.99 -5.23
CA HIS A 147 7.82 4.97 -5.89
C HIS A 147 6.43 4.41 -6.20
N SER A 148 5.40 5.21 -5.96
CA SER A 148 4.00 4.88 -6.33
C SER A 148 3.61 5.36 -7.74
N ASN A 149 4.54 5.87 -8.54
CA ASN A 149 4.29 6.46 -9.86
C ASN A 149 3.41 5.59 -10.77
N PHE A 150 3.64 4.28 -10.71
CA PHE A 150 2.92 3.31 -11.50
C PHE A 150 1.41 3.30 -11.16
N ILE A 151 1.06 3.32 -9.87
CA ILE A 151 -0.34 3.32 -9.38
C ILE A 151 -0.97 4.72 -9.50
N GLU A 152 -0.21 5.77 -9.18
CA GLU A 152 -0.70 7.15 -9.22
C GLU A 152 -1.14 7.58 -10.62
N ARG A 153 -0.43 7.13 -11.67
CA ARG A 153 -0.85 7.35 -13.06
C ARG A 153 -2.21 6.71 -13.34
N THR A 154 -2.40 5.47 -12.88
CA THR A 154 -3.66 4.75 -13.07
C THR A 154 -4.81 5.43 -12.33
N PHE A 155 -4.62 5.84 -11.06
CA PHE A 155 -5.64 6.60 -10.33
C PHE A 155 -5.89 8.00 -10.93
N GLY A 156 -4.89 8.60 -11.54
CA GLY A 156 -5.04 9.85 -12.30
C GLY A 156 -5.99 9.68 -13.49
N GLU A 157 -5.88 8.57 -14.22
CA GLU A 157 -6.77 8.27 -15.36
C GLU A 157 -8.21 8.05 -14.90
N THR A 158 -8.43 7.29 -13.83
CA THR A 158 -9.76 7.11 -13.24
C THR A 158 -10.39 8.46 -12.86
N ARG A 159 -9.63 9.32 -12.16
CA ARG A 159 -10.10 10.66 -11.76
C ARG A 159 -10.46 11.54 -12.95
N ARG A 160 -9.70 11.49 -14.05
CA ARG A 160 -9.99 12.25 -15.28
C ARG A 160 -11.33 11.85 -15.89
N ARG A 161 -11.62 10.54 -15.96
CA ARG A 161 -12.88 10.04 -16.53
C ARG A 161 -14.08 10.38 -15.67
N VAL A 162 -13.98 10.17 -14.36
CA VAL A 162 -15.05 10.51 -13.42
C VAL A 162 -15.34 12.01 -13.42
N LYS A 163 -14.30 12.86 -13.52
CA LYS A 163 -14.45 14.32 -13.58
C LYS A 163 -15.32 14.79 -14.74
N VAL A 164 -15.23 14.16 -15.91
CA VAL A 164 -16.04 14.52 -17.08
C VAL A 164 -17.49 14.07 -16.94
N ILE A 165 -17.72 12.91 -16.32
CA ILE A 165 -19.06 12.34 -16.13
C ILE A 165 -19.86 13.12 -15.06
N GLY A 166 -19.18 13.60 -14.01
CA GLY A 166 -19.80 14.36 -12.92
C GLY A 166 -20.55 13.46 -11.95
N ARG A 167 -21.74 12.97 -12.33
CA ARG A 167 -22.58 12.10 -11.49
C ARG A 167 -22.79 10.73 -12.15
N LEU A 168 -22.42 9.68 -11.43
CA LEU A 168 -22.62 8.29 -11.87
C LEU A 168 -24.01 7.79 -11.44
N PRO A 169 -24.71 6.99 -12.27
CA PRO A 169 -26.03 6.45 -11.96
C PRO A 169 -26.11 5.60 -10.68
N GLY A 170 -25.03 4.90 -10.34
CA GLY A 170 -24.97 4.07 -9.13
C GLY A 170 -23.62 3.38 -8.95
N GLU A 171 -23.48 2.65 -7.86
CA GLU A 171 -22.23 1.98 -7.47
C GLU A 171 -21.69 1.04 -8.56
N TYR A 172 -22.55 0.21 -9.15
CA TYR A 172 -22.15 -0.71 -10.22
C TYR A 172 -21.55 0.01 -11.43
N SER A 173 -22.14 1.14 -11.85
CA SER A 173 -21.62 1.94 -12.97
C SER A 173 -20.26 2.56 -12.63
N CYS A 174 -20.07 2.99 -11.37
CA CYS A 174 -18.79 3.49 -10.88
C CYS A 174 -17.73 2.39 -10.91
N LEU A 175 -18.03 1.24 -10.31
CA LEU A 175 -17.12 0.10 -10.27
C LEU A 175 -16.76 -0.40 -11.66
N THR A 176 -17.71 -0.46 -12.58
CA THR A 176 -17.47 -0.88 -13.96
C THR A 176 -16.48 0.06 -14.66
N LEU A 177 -16.65 1.38 -14.49
CA LEU A 177 -15.73 2.36 -15.06
C LEU A 177 -14.32 2.24 -14.45
N VAL A 178 -14.24 2.17 -13.12
CA VAL A 178 -12.96 2.03 -12.42
C VAL A 178 -12.27 0.73 -12.85
N TRP A 179 -13.00 -0.39 -12.87
CA TRP A 179 -12.51 -1.69 -13.32
C TRP A 179 -11.97 -1.60 -14.75
N ALA A 180 -12.73 -1.02 -15.69
CA ALA A 180 -12.30 -0.92 -17.09
C ALA A 180 -11.00 -0.09 -17.25
N VAL A 181 -10.82 0.95 -16.42
CA VAL A 181 -9.56 1.71 -16.39
C VAL A 181 -8.41 0.89 -15.82
N LEU A 182 -8.64 0.22 -14.68
CA LEU A 182 -7.63 -0.60 -14.00
C LEU A 182 -7.20 -1.79 -14.87
N ASP A 183 -8.15 -2.51 -15.45
CA ASP A 183 -7.93 -3.66 -16.33
C ASP A 183 -7.12 -3.26 -17.56
N ARG A 184 -7.55 -2.20 -18.28
CA ARG A 184 -6.81 -1.65 -19.41
C ARG A 184 -5.40 -1.21 -19.03
N ALA A 185 -5.25 -0.53 -17.89
CA ALA A 185 -3.93 -0.14 -17.41
C ALA A 185 -3.08 -1.37 -17.13
N SER A 186 -3.67 -2.43 -16.56
CA SER A 186 -3.00 -3.66 -16.12
C SER A 186 -2.27 -4.39 -17.24
N ALA A 187 -2.76 -4.30 -18.47
CA ALA A 187 -2.09 -4.84 -19.66
C ALA A 187 -0.69 -4.26 -19.89
N GLY A 188 -0.45 -3.01 -19.47
CA GLY A 188 0.85 -2.36 -19.58
C GLY A 188 1.80 -2.63 -18.40
N TRP A 189 1.36 -3.37 -17.37
CA TRP A 189 2.14 -3.55 -16.15
C TRP A 189 3.23 -4.59 -16.38
N ARG A 190 4.49 -4.12 -16.45
CA ARG A 190 5.65 -5.02 -16.50
C ARG A 190 5.90 -5.62 -15.11
N GLY A 191 6.39 -6.86 -15.05
CA GLY A 191 6.83 -7.48 -13.80
C GLY A 191 8.08 -6.81 -13.20
N PHE A 192 8.59 -7.42 -12.12
CA PHE A 192 9.92 -7.11 -11.60
C PHE A 192 10.99 -7.89 -12.36
N THR A 193 12.23 -7.37 -12.39
CA THR A 193 13.38 -8.11 -12.91
C THR A 193 13.66 -9.31 -12.02
N MET A 194 13.79 -10.50 -12.61
CA MET A 194 13.99 -11.77 -11.89
C MET A 194 15.37 -12.35 -12.23
N THR A 195 16.42 -11.81 -11.60
CA THR A 195 17.78 -12.37 -11.72
C THR A 195 17.90 -13.67 -10.90
N PRO A 196 18.81 -14.61 -11.24
CA PRO A 196 18.99 -15.82 -10.45
C PRO A 196 19.33 -15.55 -8.97
N ALA A 197 20.17 -14.53 -8.71
CA ALA A 197 20.47 -14.09 -7.35
C ALA A 197 19.24 -13.51 -6.64
N GLY A 198 18.47 -12.66 -7.34
CA GLY A 198 17.23 -12.11 -6.81
C GLY A 198 16.18 -13.18 -6.48
N LEU A 199 16.02 -14.20 -7.34
CA LEU A 199 15.10 -15.32 -7.10
C LEU A 199 15.50 -16.14 -5.88
N ARG A 200 16.80 -16.40 -5.67
CA ARG A 200 17.30 -17.06 -4.45
C ARG A 200 16.96 -16.24 -3.21
N LEU A 201 17.26 -14.94 -3.23
CA LEU A 201 16.93 -14.05 -2.11
C LEU A 201 15.42 -14.03 -1.79
N LEU A 202 14.55 -14.01 -2.81
CA LEU A 202 13.10 -14.07 -2.61
C LEU A 202 12.64 -15.43 -2.05
N ALA A 203 13.26 -16.53 -2.48
CA ALA A 203 12.98 -17.86 -1.94
C ALA A 203 13.41 -17.97 -0.47
N ASP A 204 14.58 -17.41 -0.13
CA ASP A 204 15.09 -17.37 1.25
C ASP A 204 14.19 -16.52 2.14
N LEU A 205 13.77 -15.34 1.68
CA LEU A 205 12.78 -14.52 2.37
C LEU A 205 11.47 -15.28 2.56
N ARG A 206 10.98 -15.98 1.53
CA ARG A 206 9.75 -16.77 1.62
C ARG A 206 9.85 -17.87 2.67
N ARG A 207 10.95 -18.63 2.71
CA ARG A 207 11.17 -19.63 3.76
C ARG A 207 11.25 -19.00 5.15
N SER A 208 11.90 -17.85 5.29
CA SER A 208 12.02 -17.19 6.59
C SER A 208 10.70 -16.63 7.15
N LEU A 209 9.74 -16.29 6.27
CA LEU A 209 8.50 -15.62 6.65
C LEU A 209 7.28 -16.56 6.64
N HIS A 210 7.27 -17.52 5.73
CA HIS A 210 6.12 -18.38 5.41
C HIS A 210 6.50 -19.86 5.46
N ASP A 211 7.26 -20.29 6.47
CA ASP A 211 7.46 -21.72 6.75
C ASP A 211 6.75 -22.10 8.06
N PRO A 212 5.60 -22.80 8.00
CA PRO A 212 4.92 -23.32 6.80
C PRO A 212 4.21 -22.25 5.94
N PRO A 213 3.92 -22.53 4.65
CA PRO A 213 3.25 -21.57 3.75
C PRO A 213 1.98 -20.99 4.35
N THR A 214 1.84 -19.66 4.29
CA THR A 214 0.71 -18.95 4.89
C THR A 214 -0.29 -18.56 3.81
N GLU A 215 -1.46 -19.19 3.84
CA GLU A 215 -2.61 -18.72 3.07
C GLU A 215 -3.34 -17.61 3.84
N LEU A 216 -4.03 -16.76 3.08
CA LEU A 216 -4.94 -15.80 3.66
C LEU A 216 -6.12 -16.53 4.31
N PRO A 217 -6.55 -16.15 5.53
CA PRO A 217 -7.68 -16.81 6.17
C PRO A 217 -8.97 -16.53 5.39
N GLN A 218 -9.75 -17.58 5.16
CA GLN A 218 -11.02 -17.53 4.43
C GLN A 218 -12.08 -16.76 5.24
N ARG A 219 -13.08 -16.15 4.58
CA ARG A 219 -14.22 -15.56 5.29
C ARG A 219 -15.09 -16.72 5.78
N ASN A 220 -15.50 -16.67 7.04
CA ASN A 220 -16.42 -17.68 7.55
C ASN A 220 -17.83 -17.38 6.99
N PRO A 221 -18.49 -18.29 6.25
CA PRO A 221 -19.82 -18.03 5.66
C PRO A 221 -20.91 -17.76 6.69
N GLN A 222 -20.67 -18.06 7.98
CA GLN A 222 -21.68 -17.95 9.03
C GLN A 222 -21.87 -16.55 9.62
N ASN A 223 -21.05 -15.55 9.26
CA ASN A 223 -21.17 -14.17 9.77
C ASN A 223 -21.96 -13.22 8.85
N HIS A 224 -22.85 -13.75 8.01
CA HIS A 224 -23.85 -12.92 7.35
C HIS A 224 -24.92 -12.51 8.37
N THR A 225 -24.69 -11.45 9.12
CA THR A 225 -25.82 -10.65 9.60
C THR A 225 -26.44 -10.03 8.36
N GLU A 226 -27.58 -10.56 7.94
CA GLU A 226 -28.46 -9.92 6.97
C GLU A 226 -28.63 -8.46 7.38
N THR A 227 -28.02 -7.53 6.64
CA THR A 227 -28.59 -6.19 6.52
C THR A 227 -29.92 -6.39 5.80
N GLY A 228 -30.98 -6.56 6.60
CA GLY A 228 -32.32 -6.83 6.13
C GLY A 228 -32.73 -5.85 5.05
N LEU A 229 -33.16 -6.39 3.91
CA LEU A 229 -34.13 -5.72 3.07
C LEU A 229 -35.35 -5.42 3.96
N VAL A 230 -35.62 -4.14 4.20
CA VAL A 230 -36.91 -3.71 4.70
C VAL A 230 -37.96 -4.14 3.67
N PRO A 231 -38.97 -4.95 4.02
CA PRO A 231 -40.07 -5.24 3.12
C PRO A 231 -40.86 -3.95 2.90
N THR A 232 -40.92 -3.48 1.65
CA THR A 232 -41.88 -2.45 1.26
C THR A 232 -43.27 -3.09 1.28
N GLU A 233 -44.10 -2.67 2.24
CA GLU A 233 -45.53 -3.03 2.24
C GLU A 233 -46.22 -2.51 0.95
N PRO A 234 -47.16 -3.27 0.37
CA PRO A 234 -47.96 -2.80 -0.73
C PRO A 234 -49.03 -1.82 -0.22
N VAL A 235 -48.92 -0.55 -0.59
CA VAL A 235 -50.00 0.42 -0.40
C VAL A 235 -51.16 0.04 -1.30
N SER A 236 -52.26 -0.40 -0.68
CA SER A 236 -53.57 -0.62 -1.27
C SER A 236 -54.48 0.56 -0.93
N ALA A 237 -55.01 1.23 -1.96
CA ALA A 237 -56.19 2.11 -1.95
C ALA A 237 -56.52 2.35 -3.43
N THR A 238 -57.47 1.65 -4.06
CA THR A 238 -58.95 1.73 -3.97
C THR A 238 -59.53 3.12 -3.67
N ALA A 239 -60.30 3.60 -4.67
CA ALA A 239 -61.19 4.76 -4.75
C ALA A 239 -60.55 6.16 -4.82
#